data_AF-A0A960PTN8-F1
#
_entry.id   AF-A0A960PTN8-F1
#
_cell.length_a   1.000
_cell.length_b   1.000
_cell.length_c   1.000
_cell.angle_alpha   90.00
_cell.angle_beta   90.00
_cell.angle_gamma   90.00
#
_symmetry.space_group_name_H-M   'P 1'
#
loop_
_entity.id
_entity.type
_entity.pdbx_description
1 polymer ?
#
loop_
_entity_poly.entity_id
_entity_poly.type
_entity_poly.pdbx_seq_one_letter_code
_entity_poly.pdbx_strand_id
1 'polypeptide(L)' 'MAAARPTTSKRDRGGTLLLLVRHGQTPTTGATLPGRAKGLHLAETGLAQAGAAAARLAALTDIEAVYASPLERTRET' A
#
# COMPACT_ATOMS: atom_id res chain seq x y z
N MET A 1 -35.16 -14.02 -37.04
CA MET A 1 -34.84 -12.79 -36.29
C MET A 1 -34.68 -13.16 -34.82
N ALA A 2 -33.47 -13.11 -34.28
CA ALA A 2 -33.20 -13.53 -32.90
C ALA A 2 -33.31 -12.32 -31.95
N ALA A 3 -34.12 -12.46 -30.90
CA ALA A 3 -34.36 -11.42 -29.91
C ALA A 3 -33.10 -11.13 -29.08
N ALA A 4 -32.84 -9.84 -28.82
CA ALA A 4 -31.70 -9.38 -28.05
C ALA A 4 -31.81 -9.78 -26.57
N ARG A 5 -30.70 -10.28 -26.01
CA ARG A 5 -30.57 -10.71 -24.61
C ARG A 5 -30.50 -9.47 -23.71
N PRO A 6 -31.25 -9.39 -22.59
CA PRO A 6 -31.17 -8.23 -21.72
C PRO A 6 -29.79 -8.18 -21.05
N THR A 7 -29.03 -7.13 -21.33
CA THR A 7 -27.81 -6.81 -20.58
C THR A 7 -28.25 -6.15 -19.27
N THR A 8 -28.28 -6.93 -18.20
CA THR A 8 -28.37 -6.36 -16.87
C THR A 8 -27.08 -5.59 -16.62
N SER A 9 -27.12 -4.26 -16.76
CA SER A 9 -26.00 -3.42 -16.34
C SER A 9 -25.84 -3.63 -14.84
N LYS A 10 -24.80 -4.37 -14.45
CA LYS A 10 -24.41 -4.52 -13.06
C LYS A 10 -24.17 -3.10 -12.55
N ARG A 11 -25.04 -2.61 -11.68
CA ARG A 11 -24.89 -1.29 -11.06
C ARG A 11 -23.54 -1.34 -10.35
N ASP A 12 -22.57 -0.59 -10.84
CA ASP A 12 -21.22 -0.56 -10.30
C ASP A 12 -21.32 0.06 -8.91
N ARG A 13 -21.51 -0.78 -7.88
CA ARG A 13 -21.36 -0.34 -6.50
C ARG A 13 -19.86 -0.27 -6.29
N GLY A 14 -19.27 0.84 -6.73
CA GLY A 14 -17.84 1.10 -6.68
C GLY A 14 -17.29 0.74 -5.31
N GLY A 15 -16.57 -0.38 -5.24
CA GLY A 15 -15.93 -0.82 -4.02
C GLY A 15 -14.71 0.07 -3.74
N THR A 16 -14.42 0.31 -2.47
CA THR A 16 -13.16 0.95 -2.09
C THR A 16 -12.02 -0.05 -2.26
N LEU A 17 -11.02 0.30 -3.07
CA LEU A 17 -9.78 -0.46 -3.15
C LEU A 17 -8.85 -0.02 -2.02
N LEU A 18 -8.49 -0.95 -1.13
CA LEU A 18 -7.47 -0.71 -0.11
C LEU A 18 -6.15 -1.33 -0.55
N LEU A 19 -5.11 -0.51 -0.62
CA LEU A 19 -3.74 -0.96 -0.86
C LEU A 19 -3.02 -1.06 0.49
N LEU A 20 -2.74 -2.29 0.93
CA LEU A 20 -2.03 -2.54 2.18
C LEU A 20 -0.54 -2.70 1.91
N VAL A 21 0.24 -1.70 2.31
CA VAL A 21 1.70 -1.66 2.13
C VAL A 21 2.37 -1.99 3.46
N ARG A 22 3.23 -3.00 3.46
CA ARG A 22 4.12 -3.28 4.59
C ARG A 22 5.28 -2.28 4.55
N HIS A 23 5.67 -1.75 5.72
CA HIS A 23 6.84 -0.88 5.81
C HIS A 23 8.11 -1.57 5.27
N GLY A 24 9.04 -0.79 4.75
CA GLY A 24 10.33 -1.26 4.25
C GLY A 24 11.18 -1.92 5.34
N GLN A 25 12.25 -2.61 4.93
CA GLN A 25 13.17 -3.22 5.87
C GLN A 25 13.78 -2.22 6.84
N THR A 26 13.90 -2.65 8.09
CA THR A 26 14.65 -2.01 9.16
C THR A 26 15.86 -2.87 9.51
N PRO A 27 16.87 -2.36 10.23
CA PRO A 27 18.04 -3.14 10.62
C PRO A 27 17.72 -4.45 11.37
N THR A 28 16.58 -4.53 12.05
CA THR A 28 16.19 -5.70 12.84
C THR A 28 15.15 -6.60 12.15
N THR A 29 14.76 -6.29 10.91
CA THR A 29 13.73 -7.06 10.20
C THR A 29 14.17 -8.51 10.03
N GLY A 30 13.37 -9.46 10.54
CA GLY A 30 13.66 -10.90 10.47
C GLY A 30 14.56 -11.41 11.60
N ALA A 31 15.16 -10.53 12.40
CA ALA A 31 16.00 -10.88 13.54
C ALA A 31 15.27 -10.69 14.87
N THR A 32 14.49 -9.61 15.01
CA THR A 32 13.72 -9.33 16.23
C THR A 32 12.32 -8.84 15.90
N LEU A 33 11.43 -8.88 16.90
CA LEU A 33 10.06 -8.36 16.82
C LEU A 33 9.96 -7.05 17.61
N PRO A 34 10.32 -5.90 17.00
CA PRO A 34 10.43 -4.63 17.72
C PRO A 34 9.09 -4.01 18.15
N GLY A 35 7.94 -4.61 17.78
CA GLY A 35 6.62 -4.13 18.17
C GLY A 35 6.41 -2.64 17.88
N ARG A 36 6.21 -1.86 18.95
CA ARG A 36 6.03 -0.39 18.90
C ARG A 36 7.27 0.40 19.34
N ALA A 37 8.46 -0.22 19.29
CA ALA A 37 9.71 0.47 19.60
C ALA A 37 9.86 1.73 18.72
N LYS A 38 10.23 2.84 19.38
CA LYS A 38 10.51 4.14 18.76
C LYS A 38 11.94 4.17 18.21
N GLY A 39 12.22 5.13 17.33
CA GLY A 39 13.57 5.34 16.78
C GLY A 39 14.06 4.19 15.90
N LEU A 40 13.16 3.33 15.42
CA LEU A 40 13.47 2.30 14.46
C LEU A 40 13.11 2.80 13.06
N HIS A 41 14.15 3.11 12.31
CA HIS A 41 14.09 3.68 10.97
C HIS A 41 14.35 2.62 9.90
N LEU A 42 14.05 2.96 8.64
CA LEU A 42 14.38 2.11 7.50
C LEU A 42 15.91 1.94 7.38
N ALA A 43 16.31 0.73 6.99
CA ALA A 43 17.66 0.49 6.48
C ALA A 43 17.77 1.02 5.04
N GLU A 44 18.97 1.10 4.48
CA GLU A 44 19.17 1.49 3.07
C GLU A 44 18.34 0.64 2.11
N THR A 45 18.26 -0.68 2.35
CA THR A 45 17.40 -1.59 1.59
C THR A 45 15.92 -1.24 1.74
N GLY A 46 15.49 -0.80 2.92
CA GLY A 46 14.13 -0.34 3.18
C GLY A 46 13.80 0.96 2.45
N LEU A 47 14.74 1.90 2.39
CA LEU A 47 14.58 3.15 1.62
C LEU A 47 14.45 2.85 0.12
N ALA A 48 15.26 1.94 -0.41
CA ALA A 48 15.14 1.50 -1.80
C ALA A 48 13.79 0.80 -2.08
N GLN A 49 13.31 -0.02 -1.14
CA GLN A 49 11.98 -0.65 -1.21
C GLN A 49 10.85 0.37 -1.22
N ALA A 50 10.92 1.38 -0.34
CA ALA A 50 9.96 2.48 -0.28
C ALA A 50 9.91 3.24 -1.62
N GLY A 51 11.06 3.60 -2.18
CA GLY A 51 11.15 4.24 -3.49
C GLY A 51 10.52 3.41 -4.62
N ALA A 52 10.78 2.10 -4.64
CA ALA A 52 10.18 1.20 -5.63
C ALA A 52 8.65 1.08 -5.48
N ALA A 53 8.15 1.03 -4.23
CA ALA A 53 6.72 1.02 -3.96
C ALA A 53 6.07 2.33 -4.41
N ALA A 54 6.67 3.48 -4.08
CA ALA A 54 6.21 4.80 -4.51
C ALA A 54 6.14 4.91 -6.04
N ALA A 55 7.19 4.47 -6.75
CA ALA A 55 7.20 4.49 -8.21
C ALA A 55 6.07 3.65 -8.83
N ARG A 56 5.75 2.50 -8.23
CA ARG A 56 4.64 1.65 -8.68
C ARG A 56 3.28 2.27 -8.38
N LEU A 57 3.11 2.88 -7.20
CA LEU A 57 1.87 3.52 -6.79
C LEU A 57 1.60 4.82 -7.55
N ALA A 58 2.64 5.54 -7.97
CA ALA A 58 2.53 6.75 -8.78
C ALA A 58 1.89 6.51 -10.17
N ALA A 59 1.83 5.26 -10.63
CA ALA A 59 1.10 4.90 -11.85
C ALA A 59 -0.42 4.82 -11.66
N LEU A 60 -0.92 4.90 -10.41
CA LEU A 60 -2.34 4.93 -10.10
C LEU A 60 -2.86 6.38 -10.13
N THR A 61 -3.96 6.61 -10.82
CA THR A 61 -4.54 7.96 -10.98
C THR A 61 -5.49 8.37 -9.86
N ASP A 62 -6.00 7.41 -9.08
CA ASP A 62 -7.15 7.62 -8.20
C ASP A 62 -6.86 7.24 -6.73
N ILE A 63 -5.77 7.78 -6.15
CA ILE A 63 -5.48 7.64 -4.72
C ILE A 63 -6.14 8.80 -3.97
N GLU A 64 -7.27 8.52 -3.32
CA GLU A 64 -8.03 9.52 -2.56
C GLU A 64 -7.38 9.86 -1.20
N ALA A 65 -6.73 8.90 -0.56
CA ALA A 65 -6.15 9.08 0.76
C ALA A 65 -4.95 8.16 1.02
N VAL A 66 -4.04 8.64 1.87
CA VAL A 66 -2.90 7.87 2.38
C VAL A 66 -2.97 7.83 3.90
N TYR A 67 -2.90 6.64 4.46
CA TYR A 67 -2.89 6.41 5.90
C TYR A 67 -1.63 5.66 6.30
N ALA A 68 -1.02 6.08 7.39
CA ALA A 68 0.15 5.42 7.96
C ALA A 68 0.03 5.29 9.48
N SER A 69 0.56 4.20 10.01
CA SER A 69 0.82 4.06 11.45
C SER A 69 1.73 5.19 11.93
N PRO A 70 1.64 5.63 13.21
CA PRO A 70 2.47 6.71 13.72
C PRO A 70 3.95 6.34 13.95
N LEU A 71 4.39 5.15 13.55
CA LEU A 71 5.77 4.70 13.71
C LEU A 71 6.66 5.28 12.60
N GLU A 72 7.93 5.51 12.90
CA GLU A 72 8.89 6.17 12.01
C GLU A 72 9.06 5.37 10.71
N ARG A 73 9.43 4.09 10.82
CA ARG A 73 9.54 3.17 9.66
C ARG A 73 8.31 3.11 8.76
N THR A 74 7.10 3.33 9.30
CA THR A 74 5.85 3.32 8.50
C THR A 74 5.57 4.65 7.83
N ARG A 75 6.08 5.75 8.36
CA ARG A 75 5.97 7.09 7.73
C ARG A 75 7.08 7.35 6.72
N GLU A 76 8.23 6.70 6.88
CA GLU A 76 9.35 6.74 5.93
C GLU A 76 9.13 5.90 4.68
N THR A 77 8.23 4.92 4.75
CA THR A 77 7.82 4.10 3.60
C THR A 77 6.79 4.85 2.79
#